data_AF-A0A2I0UXH9-F1
#
_entry.id   AF-A0A2I0UXH9-F1
#
_cell.length_a   1.000
_cell.length_b   1.000
_cell.length_c   1.000
_cell.angle_alpha   90.00
_cell.angle_beta   90.00
_cell.angle_gamma   90.00
#
_symmetry.space_group_name_H-M   'P 1'
#
loop_
_entity.id
_entity.type
_entity.pdbx_description
1 polymer ?
#
loop_
_entity_poly.entity_id
_entity_poly.type
_entity_poly.pdbx_seq_one_letter_code
_entity_poly.pdbx_strand_id
1 'polypeptide(L)'
;MERDIRLKIIDLNLGFKILKKFEDNWIYIKMVSHTSKNSSNCAYFKFKLKDFILLDDDIFFHGNEDEDRLYLNKSGIVQTECSPEEDEILFKITSSDGIIEVFIKKYLPILNVRLDELTNSRKNIIITEGHTDWRHLKYALKKLKTKGMFESLDIGFFEPDKKTEINNNKLKTVRDYHALLENEYCKIFIFDRDADDINREFGDAEWLCHGNNVYSMLLPIPEHRKDTPHISIEHYYFDKDLFREDSNGRRLYMVKEFDKITKKHLLIPHLYALKINKDSSDIGILDYKIMKYEKQDADLSKVAKDGKNIALSKTNFIKHIENGEFKGANVAAFSSVFMLIEDILQDYIQNKTGGIEISTGVYLEKYPTGLSALSLFAEVPEELLTLYKSANLVSVGPEVLKNHNTLILKIAALINGELHQIIQFPIDITPDLVDFIMKKNKNRFNRIELHLFSLNREMSSSREILRDDISGTVLLRALNL
;
A
#
# COMPACT_ATOMS: atom_id res chain seq x y z
N MET A 1 1.02 -27.56 -36.37
CA MET A 1 0.27 -27.91 -35.15
C MET A 1 -1.11 -27.30 -35.25
N GLU A 2 -2.11 -27.89 -34.61
CA GLU A 2 -3.45 -27.31 -34.57
C GLU A 2 -3.43 -26.00 -33.76
N ARG A 3 -4.12 -24.97 -34.26
CA ARG A 3 -4.20 -23.63 -33.68
C ARG A 3 -5.32 -23.58 -32.65
N ASP A 4 -5.17 -22.81 -31.56
CA ASP A 4 -6.31 -22.54 -30.67
C ASP A 4 -7.30 -21.62 -31.40
N ILE A 5 -8.54 -22.06 -31.57
CA ILE A 5 -9.57 -21.32 -32.31
C ILE A 5 -9.84 -19.92 -31.76
N ARG A 6 -9.47 -19.64 -30.50
CA ARG A 6 -9.68 -18.35 -29.82
C ARG A 6 -8.51 -17.39 -30.01
N LEU A 7 -7.32 -17.89 -30.39
CA LEU A 7 -6.08 -17.12 -30.44
C LEU A 7 -5.63 -16.91 -31.89
N LYS A 8 -4.88 -15.84 -32.16
CA LYS A 8 -4.21 -15.57 -33.45
C LYS A 8 -2.74 -15.98 -33.36
N ILE A 9 -2.22 -16.65 -34.39
CA ILE A 9 -0.78 -16.93 -34.50
C ILE A 9 -0.05 -15.59 -34.71
N ILE A 10 1.03 -15.38 -33.96
CA ILE A 10 1.87 -14.18 -34.03
C ILE A 10 3.35 -14.54 -34.08
N ASP A 11 4.17 -13.58 -34.50
CA ASP A 11 5.63 -13.70 -34.39
C ASP A 11 6.08 -13.74 -32.93
N LEU A 12 7.13 -14.50 -32.64
CA LEU A 12 7.67 -14.68 -31.28
C LEU A 12 8.09 -13.34 -30.64
N ASN A 13 8.70 -12.43 -31.41
CA ASN A 13 9.11 -11.11 -30.88
C ASN A 13 7.90 -10.23 -30.56
N LEU A 14 6.83 -10.34 -31.34
CA LEU A 14 5.57 -9.67 -31.02
C LEU A 14 4.96 -10.25 -29.73
N GLY A 15 5.06 -11.56 -29.53
CA GLY A 15 4.69 -12.23 -28.28
C GLY A 15 5.43 -11.63 -27.08
N PHE A 16 6.75 -11.48 -27.15
CA PHE A 16 7.53 -10.85 -26.08
C PHE A 16 7.17 -9.39 -25.82
N LYS A 17 6.88 -8.61 -26.86
CA LYS A 17 6.40 -7.22 -26.70
C LYS A 17 5.07 -7.15 -25.96
N ILE A 18 4.17 -8.10 -26.20
CA ILE A 18 2.89 -8.18 -25.52
C ILE A 18 3.10 -8.62 -24.05
N LEU A 19 3.96 -9.62 -23.82
CA LEU A 19 4.33 -10.07 -22.47
C LEU A 19 4.95 -8.97 -21.61
N LYS A 20 5.74 -8.05 -22.19
CA LYS A 20 6.24 -6.87 -21.45
C LYS A 20 5.12 -6.01 -20.88
N LYS A 21 3.94 -5.98 -21.52
CA LYS A 21 2.76 -5.29 -21.00
C LYS A 21 2.14 -6.01 -19.79
N PHE A 22 2.59 -7.21 -19.44
CA PHE A 22 2.08 -8.01 -18.33
C PHE A 22 2.86 -7.75 -17.04
N GLU A 23 3.98 -7.02 -17.10
CA GLU A 23 4.69 -6.58 -15.90
C GLU A 23 3.76 -5.78 -14.99
N ASP A 24 3.96 -5.95 -13.69
CA ASP A 24 3.13 -5.46 -12.60
C ASP A 24 1.66 -5.96 -12.62
N ASN A 25 1.30 -6.87 -13.53
CA ASN A 25 -0.01 -7.49 -13.57
C ASN A 25 0.03 -8.90 -12.97
N TRP A 26 -1.11 -9.33 -12.43
CA TRP A 26 -1.33 -10.72 -12.06
C TRP A 26 -1.46 -11.58 -13.31
N ILE A 27 -0.68 -12.66 -13.35
CA ILE A 27 -0.68 -13.63 -14.43
C ILE A 27 -1.11 -15.01 -13.95
N TYR A 28 -1.99 -15.61 -14.72
CA TYR A 28 -2.42 -16.99 -14.57
C TYR A 28 -1.73 -17.78 -15.65
N ILE A 29 -1.00 -18.80 -15.24
CA ILE A 29 -0.27 -19.68 -16.13
C ILE A 29 -0.92 -21.05 -16.08
N LYS A 30 -1.29 -21.57 -17.25
CA LYS A 30 -1.74 -22.95 -17.42
C LYS A 30 -0.75 -23.65 -18.32
N MET A 31 -0.14 -24.71 -17.83
CA MET A 31 0.73 -25.58 -18.61
C MET A 31 0.03 -26.89 -18.88
N VAL A 32 -0.06 -27.31 -20.15
CA VAL A 32 -0.63 -28.59 -20.56
C VAL A 32 0.43 -29.35 -21.33
N SER A 33 0.88 -30.49 -20.82
CA SER A 33 1.80 -31.37 -21.55
C SER A 33 1.01 -32.46 -22.25
N HIS A 34 1.07 -32.49 -23.58
CA HIS A 34 0.50 -33.55 -24.41
C HIS A 34 1.59 -34.56 -24.72
N THR A 35 1.51 -35.74 -24.12
CA THR A 35 2.51 -36.81 -24.37
C THR A 35 2.05 -37.74 -25.49
N SER A 36 3.00 -38.37 -26.17
CA SER A 36 2.76 -39.39 -27.21
C SER A 36 1.95 -40.61 -26.73
N LYS A 37 1.80 -40.81 -25.41
CA LYS A 37 1.10 -41.94 -24.77
C LYS A 37 -0.36 -41.63 -24.37
N ASN A 38 -0.97 -40.56 -24.90
CA ASN A 38 -2.32 -40.09 -24.55
C ASN A 38 -2.53 -39.70 -23.08
N SER A 39 -1.46 -39.51 -22.29
CA SER A 39 -1.54 -38.88 -20.96
C SER A 39 -1.32 -37.36 -21.09
N SER A 40 -2.25 -36.58 -20.54
CA SER A 40 -2.11 -35.13 -20.41
C SER A 40 -1.95 -34.75 -18.94
N ASN A 41 -0.90 -33.99 -18.63
CA ASN A 41 -0.72 -33.39 -17.31
C ASN A 41 -0.98 -31.90 -17.41
N CYS A 42 -1.64 -31.34 -16.39
CA CYS A 42 -1.93 -29.93 -16.31
C CYS A 42 -1.38 -29.35 -15.00
N ALA A 43 -0.66 -28.24 -15.10
CA ALA A 43 -0.21 -27.46 -13.97
C ALA A 43 -0.74 -26.02 -14.07
N TYR A 44 -0.98 -25.41 -12.91
CA TYR A 44 -1.52 -24.06 -12.81
C TYR A 44 -0.69 -23.23 -11.85
N PHE A 45 -0.32 -22.02 -12.27
CA PHE A 45 0.42 -21.07 -11.45
C PHE A 45 -0.29 -19.72 -11.49
N LYS A 46 -0.15 -18.95 -10.41
CA LYS A 46 -0.77 -17.64 -10.24
C LYS A 46 0.16 -16.76 -9.44
N PHE A 47 0.72 -15.73 -10.06
CA PHE A 47 1.56 -14.75 -9.36
C PHE A 47 1.55 -13.41 -10.07
N LYS A 48 1.99 -12.36 -9.38
CA LYS A 48 2.15 -11.03 -9.97
C LYS A 48 3.49 -10.97 -10.69
N LEU A 49 3.49 -10.76 -12.00
CA LEU A 49 4.72 -10.73 -12.78
C LEU A 49 5.47 -9.43 -12.49
N LYS A 50 6.60 -9.52 -11.80
CA LYS A 50 7.45 -8.38 -11.52
C LYS A 50 8.37 -8.07 -12.70
N ASP A 51 8.99 -9.10 -13.26
CA ASP A 51 9.90 -8.97 -14.39
C ASP A 51 9.91 -10.27 -15.19
N PHE A 52 10.19 -10.17 -16.49
CA PHE A 52 10.56 -11.32 -17.30
C PHE A 52 11.83 -11.03 -18.09
N ILE A 53 12.82 -11.92 -17.94
CA ILE A 53 14.15 -11.76 -18.52
C ILE A 53 14.28 -12.71 -19.70
N LEU A 54 14.69 -12.17 -20.83
CA LEU A 54 15.06 -12.93 -22.02
C LEU A 54 16.57 -13.10 -22.05
N LEU A 55 17.03 -14.35 -21.99
CA LEU A 55 18.40 -14.71 -22.32
C LEU A 55 18.42 -15.38 -23.71
N ASP A 56 19.60 -15.81 -24.17
CA ASP A 56 19.78 -16.31 -25.52
C ASP A 56 18.80 -17.46 -25.84
N ASP A 57 18.79 -18.50 -25.00
CA ASP A 57 17.94 -19.69 -25.16
C ASP A 57 16.83 -19.84 -24.11
N ASP A 58 16.70 -18.88 -23.18
CA ASP A 58 15.86 -19.02 -21.99
C ASP A 58 14.96 -17.81 -21.74
N ILE A 59 13.83 -18.09 -21.10
CA ILE A 59 12.88 -17.09 -20.60
C ILE A 59 12.64 -17.35 -19.12
N PHE A 60 12.92 -16.34 -18.30
CA PHE A 60 12.68 -16.38 -16.86
C PHE A 60 11.57 -15.42 -16.48
N PHE A 61 10.58 -15.90 -15.75
CA PHE A 61 9.51 -15.10 -15.16
C PHE A 61 9.73 -15.05 -13.66
N HIS A 62 9.65 -13.85 -13.09
CA HIS A 62 9.84 -13.62 -11.66
C HIS A 62 8.64 -12.86 -11.09
N GLY A 63 8.09 -13.35 -9.99
CA GLY A 63 7.15 -12.61 -9.16
C GLY A 63 7.80 -12.02 -7.92
N ASN A 64 7.04 -11.92 -6.84
CA ASN A 64 7.47 -11.25 -5.62
C ASN A 64 8.11 -12.20 -4.62
N GLU A 65 7.62 -13.45 -4.58
CA GLU A 65 8.14 -14.52 -3.73
C GLU A 65 9.18 -15.39 -4.46
N ASP A 66 10.03 -16.08 -3.70
CA ASP A 66 11.04 -16.98 -4.28
C ASP A 66 10.43 -18.14 -5.07
N GLU A 67 9.21 -18.54 -4.74
CA GLU A 67 8.43 -19.57 -5.42
C GLU A 67 7.65 -19.08 -6.66
N ASP A 68 7.52 -17.75 -6.83
CA ASP A 68 6.86 -17.14 -7.98
C ASP A 68 7.80 -17.13 -9.20
N ARG A 69 8.18 -18.32 -9.69
CA ARG A 69 9.13 -18.44 -10.80
C ARG A 69 8.61 -19.39 -11.85
N LEU A 70 8.78 -19.01 -13.12
CA LEU A 70 8.61 -19.90 -14.26
C LEU A 70 9.84 -19.80 -15.16
N TYR A 71 10.30 -20.93 -15.65
CA TYR A 71 11.37 -21.05 -16.62
C TYR A 71 10.83 -21.72 -17.88
N LEU A 72 11.08 -21.12 -19.04
CA LEU A 72 10.75 -21.69 -20.35
C LEU A 72 11.98 -21.68 -21.25
N ASN A 73 12.20 -22.77 -21.98
CA ASN A 73 13.22 -22.81 -23.02
C ASN A 73 12.69 -22.11 -24.29
N LYS A 74 13.35 -21.02 -24.68
CA LYS A 74 13.00 -20.19 -25.84
C LYS A 74 13.23 -20.93 -27.15
N SER A 75 14.33 -21.68 -27.25
CA SER A 75 14.71 -22.39 -28.48
C SER A 75 13.69 -23.49 -28.87
N GLY A 76 12.98 -24.04 -27.88
CA GLY A 76 11.92 -25.02 -28.08
C GLY A 76 10.57 -24.41 -28.46
N ILE A 77 10.40 -23.08 -28.45
CA ILE A 77 9.13 -22.45 -28.85
C ILE A 77 8.97 -22.57 -30.36
N VAL A 78 8.01 -23.39 -30.77
CA VAL A 78 7.70 -23.66 -32.18
C VAL A 78 6.50 -22.88 -32.71
N GLN A 79 5.65 -22.36 -31.81
CA GLN A 79 4.50 -21.52 -32.19
C GLN A 79 4.13 -20.58 -31.04
N THR A 80 3.80 -19.34 -31.38
CA THR A 80 3.28 -18.33 -30.46
C THR A 80 1.91 -17.88 -30.93
N GLU A 81 0.94 -17.83 -30.02
CA GLU A 81 -0.40 -17.33 -30.28
C GLU A 81 -0.81 -16.31 -29.22
N CYS A 82 -1.77 -15.44 -29.54
CA CYS A 82 -2.25 -14.40 -28.64
C CYS A 82 -3.74 -14.12 -28.81
N SER A 83 -4.42 -13.67 -27.76
CA SER A 83 -5.82 -13.22 -27.84
C SER A 83 -5.97 -11.92 -28.65
N PRO A 84 -7.17 -11.62 -29.17
CA PRO A 84 -7.47 -10.34 -29.82
C PRO A 84 -7.17 -9.13 -28.92
N GLU A 85 -7.46 -9.23 -27.63
CA GLU A 85 -7.29 -8.20 -26.60
C GLU A 85 -5.85 -8.07 -26.09
N GLU A 86 -4.93 -8.94 -26.53
CA GLU A 86 -3.54 -8.98 -26.07
C GLU A 86 -3.40 -9.19 -24.55
N ASP A 87 -4.35 -9.91 -23.94
CA ASP A 87 -4.38 -10.26 -22.52
C ASP A 87 -3.99 -11.72 -22.24
N GLU A 88 -3.78 -12.53 -23.28
CA GLU A 88 -3.38 -13.93 -23.21
C GLU A 88 -2.35 -14.26 -24.30
N ILE A 89 -1.30 -14.99 -23.93
CA ILE A 89 -0.29 -15.55 -24.84
C ILE A 89 -0.22 -17.06 -24.63
N LEU A 90 -0.11 -17.80 -25.73
CA LEU A 90 0.17 -19.22 -25.74
C LEU A 90 1.53 -19.47 -26.40
N PHE A 91 2.42 -20.14 -25.69
CA PHE A 91 3.62 -20.75 -26.27
C PHE A 91 3.41 -22.25 -26.43
N LYS A 92 3.67 -22.77 -27.64
CA LYS A 92 3.81 -24.21 -27.87
C LYS A 92 5.28 -24.55 -27.93
N ILE A 93 5.71 -25.42 -27.02
CA ILE A 93 7.11 -25.79 -26.83
C ILE A 93 7.27 -27.27 -27.15
N THR A 94 8.24 -27.61 -27.99
CA THR A 94 8.60 -29.01 -28.25
C THR A 94 9.34 -29.62 -27.07
N SER A 95 8.99 -30.85 -26.73
CA SER A 95 9.66 -31.67 -25.72
C SER A 95 9.97 -33.05 -26.32
N SER A 96 10.85 -33.81 -25.66
CA SER A 96 11.23 -35.16 -26.09
C SER A 96 10.04 -36.10 -26.28
N ASP A 97 8.97 -35.91 -25.49
CA ASP A 97 7.81 -36.80 -25.44
C ASP A 97 6.51 -36.18 -25.98
N GLY A 98 6.57 -34.99 -26.59
CA GLY A 98 5.40 -34.33 -27.20
C GLY A 98 5.45 -32.80 -27.19
N ILE A 99 4.31 -32.15 -26.98
CA ILE A 99 4.16 -30.68 -27.00
C ILE A 99 3.67 -30.19 -25.64
N ILE A 100 4.31 -29.14 -25.13
CA ILE A 100 3.86 -28.42 -23.95
C ILE A 100 3.21 -27.11 -24.42
N GLU A 101 1.96 -26.91 -24.04
CA GLU A 101 1.21 -25.67 -24.25
C GLU A 101 1.25 -24.83 -22.97
N VAL A 102 1.83 -23.65 -23.03
CA VAL A 102 1.95 -22.72 -21.91
C VAL A 102 1.10 -21.49 -22.19
N PHE A 103 -0.07 -21.43 -21.58
CA PHE A 103 -0.95 -20.28 -21.60
C PHE A 103 -0.55 -19.33 -20.47
N ILE A 104 -0.31 -18.06 -20.79
CA ILE A 104 -0.01 -16.99 -19.85
C ILE A 104 -1.06 -15.92 -20.07
N LYS A 105 -1.89 -15.66 -19.06
CA LYS A 105 -3.04 -14.77 -19.15
C LYS A 105 -3.01 -13.73 -18.05
N LYS A 106 -3.26 -12.47 -18.38
CA LYS A 106 -3.61 -11.45 -17.38
C LYS A 106 -4.89 -11.88 -16.69
N TYR A 107 -4.84 -12.03 -15.38
CA TYR A 107 -6.03 -12.33 -14.61
C TYR A 107 -6.15 -11.33 -13.48
N LEU A 108 -7.39 -10.99 -13.15
CA LEU A 108 -7.67 -10.24 -11.95
C LEU A 108 -7.89 -11.25 -10.82
N PRO A 109 -7.03 -11.28 -9.78
CA PRO A 109 -7.26 -12.16 -8.65
C PRO A 109 -8.56 -11.83 -7.91
N ILE A 110 -9.12 -12.85 -7.27
CA ILE A 110 -10.26 -12.68 -6.37
C ILE A 110 -9.91 -11.67 -5.27
N LEU A 111 -10.93 -10.99 -4.73
CA LEU A 111 -10.76 -9.87 -3.81
C LEU A 111 -9.80 -10.20 -2.65
N ASN A 112 -9.86 -11.41 -2.10
CA ASN A 112 -8.99 -11.87 -1.01
C ASN A 112 -7.49 -11.87 -1.36
N VAL A 113 -7.12 -12.22 -2.59
CA VAL A 113 -5.72 -12.19 -3.06
C VAL A 113 -5.27 -10.76 -3.41
N ARG A 114 -6.20 -9.85 -3.71
CA ARG A 114 -5.90 -8.40 -3.79
C ARG A 114 -5.77 -7.78 -2.39
N LEU A 115 -6.50 -8.31 -1.41
CA LEU A 115 -6.30 -7.99 0.00
C LEU A 115 -4.96 -8.55 0.52
N ASP A 116 -4.39 -9.59 -0.11
CA ASP A 116 -3.00 -10.02 0.18
C ASP A 116 -1.96 -8.98 -0.25
N GLU A 117 -2.26 -8.10 -1.20
CA GLU A 117 -1.38 -6.94 -1.49
C GLU A 117 -1.36 -5.93 -0.32
N LEU A 118 -2.38 -5.95 0.55
CA LEU A 118 -2.37 -5.23 1.83
C LEU A 118 -1.56 -5.99 2.89
N THR A 119 -1.55 -7.34 2.91
CA THR A 119 -0.79 -8.12 3.89
C THR A 119 0.72 -8.15 3.60
N ASN A 120 1.12 -8.07 2.32
CA ASN A 120 2.52 -8.08 1.87
C ASN A 120 3.10 -6.68 1.57
N SER A 121 2.49 -5.62 2.08
CA SER A 121 3.05 -4.28 1.94
C SER A 121 4.42 -4.21 2.60
N ARG A 122 5.46 -3.72 1.91
CA ARG A 122 6.78 -3.43 2.52
C ARG A 122 6.87 -2.05 3.18
N LYS A 123 5.72 -1.44 3.47
CA LYS A 123 5.60 -0.09 4.03
C LYS A 123 4.28 0.09 4.78
N ASN A 124 4.20 1.10 5.65
CA ASN A 124 2.95 1.47 6.30
C ASN A 124 1.93 1.92 5.24
N ILE A 125 0.67 1.49 5.31
CA ILE A 125 -0.36 1.82 4.29
C ILE A 125 -1.49 2.65 4.91
N ILE A 126 -1.87 3.70 4.17
CA ILE A 126 -3.10 4.47 4.38
C ILE A 126 -4.22 3.91 3.49
N ILE A 127 -5.39 3.69 4.10
CA ILE A 127 -6.58 3.16 3.45
C ILE A 127 -7.73 4.11 3.76
N THR A 128 -8.38 4.65 2.73
CA THR A 128 -9.44 5.68 2.87
C THR A 128 -10.80 5.14 2.44
N GLU A 129 -11.87 5.83 2.81
CA GLU A 129 -13.23 5.54 2.34
C GLU A 129 -13.34 5.80 0.83
N GLY A 130 -13.21 7.06 0.40
CA GLY A 130 -13.52 7.47 -0.96
C GLY A 130 -12.48 7.07 -2.00
N HIS A 131 -12.94 6.84 -3.23
CA HIS A 131 -12.08 6.52 -4.38
C HIS A 131 -11.18 7.69 -4.82
N THR A 132 -11.41 8.90 -4.29
CA THR A 132 -10.60 10.11 -4.52
C THR A 132 -9.69 10.49 -3.36
N ASP A 133 -9.95 10.01 -2.15
CA ASP A 133 -9.37 10.56 -0.92
C ASP A 133 -7.85 10.30 -0.86
N TRP A 134 -7.45 9.07 -1.20
CA TRP A 134 -6.03 8.71 -1.32
C TRP A 134 -5.27 9.62 -2.30
N ARG A 135 -5.93 10.13 -3.34
CA ARG A 135 -5.32 11.07 -4.31
C ARG A 135 -5.13 12.45 -3.70
N HIS A 136 -6.12 12.92 -2.95
CA HIS A 136 -6.02 14.17 -2.19
C HIS A 136 -4.85 14.12 -1.20
N LEU A 137 -4.79 13.06 -0.39
CA LEU A 137 -3.72 12.85 0.58
C LEU A 137 -2.35 12.70 -0.11
N LYS A 138 -2.25 11.85 -1.14
CA LYS A 138 -1.00 11.65 -1.89
C LYS A 138 -0.49 12.94 -2.53
N TYR A 139 -1.37 13.74 -3.13
CA TYR A 139 -1.02 15.04 -3.69
C TYR A 139 -0.58 16.03 -2.60
N ALA A 140 -1.35 16.11 -1.51
CA ALA A 140 -1.04 17.01 -0.38
C ALA A 140 0.31 16.66 0.24
N LEU A 141 0.56 15.39 0.54
CA LEU A 141 1.84 14.92 1.07
C LEU A 141 3.00 15.31 0.14
N LYS A 142 2.88 15.04 -1.15
CA LYS A 142 3.90 15.43 -2.14
C LYS A 142 4.18 16.93 -2.09
N LYS A 143 3.15 17.77 -2.00
CA LYS A 143 3.29 19.23 -1.92
C LYS A 143 3.87 19.72 -0.58
N LEU A 144 3.52 19.08 0.53
CA LEU A 144 4.06 19.40 1.85
C LEU A 144 5.54 19.00 1.95
N LYS A 145 5.92 17.84 1.38
CA LYS A 145 7.34 17.44 1.23
C LYS A 145 8.16 18.45 0.44
N THR A 146 7.62 19.02 -0.64
CA THR A 146 8.35 20.09 -1.38
C THR A 146 8.54 21.38 -0.58
N LYS A 147 7.88 21.53 0.57
CA LYS A 147 8.04 22.64 1.52
C LYS A 147 8.91 22.27 2.73
N GLY A 148 9.56 21.11 2.72
CA GLY A 148 10.36 20.62 3.84
C GLY A 148 9.54 20.04 5.00
N MET A 149 8.27 19.69 4.79
CA MET A 149 7.42 19.08 5.82
C MET A 149 7.22 17.59 5.54
N PHE A 150 7.23 16.75 6.58
CA PHE A 150 6.99 15.30 6.47
C PHE A 150 7.95 14.59 5.49
N GLU A 151 9.20 15.08 5.34
CA GLU A 151 10.13 14.57 4.32
C GLU A 151 10.38 13.07 4.49
N SER A 152 10.48 12.64 5.74
CA SER A 152 10.76 11.27 6.14
C SER A 152 9.54 10.37 6.30
N LEU A 153 8.33 10.92 6.23
CA LEU A 153 7.09 10.14 6.33
C LEU A 153 6.99 9.15 5.17
N ASP A 154 7.28 7.87 5.45
CA ASP A 154 7.27 6.78 4.47
C ASP A 154 5.99 5.95 4.59
N ILE A 155 5.01 6.35 3.80
CA ILE A 155 3.68 5.73 3.76
C ILE A 155 3.27 5.43 2.32
N GLY A 156 2.59 4.30 2.14
CA GLY A 156 1.84 3.96 0.95
C GLY A 156 0.39 4.41 1.04
N PHE A 157 -0.25 4.54 -0.11
CA PHE A 157 -1.70 4.69 -0.20
C PHE A 157 -2.26 3.46 -0.90
N PHE A 158 -3.35 2.91 -0.38
CA PHE A 158 -4.12 1.91 -1.11
C PHE A 158 -4.89 2.61 -2.24
N GLU A 159 -4.66 2.18 -3.47
CA GLU A 159 -5.23 2.79 -4.68
C GLU A 159 -6.31 1.86 -5.28
N PRO A 160 -7.55 1.90 -4.76
CA PRO A 160 -8.62 1.03 -5.27
C PRO A 160 -8.97 1.35 -6.72
N ASP A 161 -9.21 0.32 -7.53
CA ASP A 161 -9.73 0.47 -8.89
C ASP A 161 -11.05 1.26 -8.90
N LYS A 162 -11.30 2.02 -9.97
CA LYS A 162 -12.51 2.88 -10.16
C LYS A 162 -13.86 2.18 -9.99
N LYS A 163 -13.92 0.84 -10.00
CA LYS A 163 -15.15 0.05 -9.82
C LYS A 163 -15.36 -0.40 -8.37
N THR A 164 -14.38 -0.19 -7.51
CA THR A 164 -14.42 -0.62 -6.12
C THR A 164 -14.88 0.57 -5.27
N GLU A 165 -16.19 0.65 -5.04
CA GLU A 165 -16.70 1.53 -4.00
C GLU A 165 -16.34 0.92 -2.63
N ILE A 166 -15.59 1.69 -1.86
CA ILE A 166 -15.36 1.46 -0.44
C ILE A 166 -16.18 2.57 0.23
N ASN A 167 -17.19 2.18 0.99
CA ASN A 167 -17.94 3.10 1.83
C ASN A 167 -17.55 2.82 3.29
N ASN A 168 -18.00 3.67 4.21
CA ASN A 168 -17.69 3.53 5.64
C ASN A 168 -17.87 2.11 6.20
N ASN A 169 -19.01 1.46 5.90
CA ASN A 169 -19.29 0.10 6.36
C ASN A 169 -18.30 -0.94 5.81
N LYS A 170 -17.93 -0.81 4.53
CA LYS A 170 -16.99 -1.72 3.90
C LYS A 170 -15.56 -1.47 4.38
N LEU A 171 -15.17 -0.20 4.55
CA LEU A 171 -13.86 0.17 5.12
C LEU A 171 -13.71 -0.41 6.53
N LYS A 172 -14.75 -0.24 7.36
CA LYS A 172 -14.83 -0.82 8.70
C LYS A 172 -14.71 -2.33 8.70
N THR A 173 -15.46 -3.01 7.82
CA THR A 173 -15.38 -4.47 7.68
C THR A 173 -13.97 -4.93 7.29
N VAL A 174 -13.31 -4.21 6.37
CA VAL A 174 -11.93 -4.53 5.93
C VAL A 174 -10.94 -4.28 7.06
N ARG A 175 -11.09 -3.18 7.81
CA ARG A 175 -10.30 -2.89 9.02
C ARG A 175 -10.41 -4.02 10.03
N ASP A 176 -11.62 -4.38 10.42
CA ASP A 176 -11.88 -5.41 11.43
C ASP A 176 -11.30 -6.76 11.00
N TYR A 177 -11.44 -7.11 9.72
CA TYR A 177 -10.82 -8.32 9.16
C TYR A 177 -9.29 -8.29 9.25
N HIS A 178 -8.65 -7.17 8.91
CA HIS A 178 -7.20 -7.04 9.02
C HIS A 178 -6.71 -7.02 10.46
N ALA A 179 -7.52 -6.53 11.40
CA ALA A 179 -7.20 -6.56 12.82
C ALA A 179 -7.20 -7.99 13.39
N LEU A 180 -7.81 -8.98 12.71
CA LEU A 180 -7.76 -10.40 13.10
C LEU A 180 -6.45 -11.11 12.69
N LEU A 181 -5.65 -10.50 11.81
CA LEU A 181 -4.46 -11.11 11.21
C LEU A 181 -3.23 -10.29 11.58
N GLU A 182 -2.11 -10.94 11.86
CA GLU A 182 -0.83 -10.26 12.08
C GLU A 182 -0.39 -9.51 10.80
N ASN A 183 0.02 -8.24 10.94
CA ASN A 183 0.48 -7.42 9.82
C ASN A 183 1.91 -6.94 10.08
N GLU A 184 2.85 -7.19 9.16
CA GLU A 184 4.26 -6.80 9.35
C GLU A 184 4.45 -5.26 9.41
N TYR A 185 3.58 -4.51 8.73
CA TYR A 185 3.59 -3.05 8.66
C TYR A 185 2.26 -2.45 9.09
N CYS A 186 2.30 -1.19 9.57
CA CYS A 186 1.13 -0.49 10.08
C CYS A 186 0.10 -0.22 8.97
N LYS A 187 -1.17 -0.48 9.27
CA LYS A 187 -2.31 -0.13 8.41
C LYS A 187 -3.17 0.89 9.11
N ILE A 188 -3.39 2.03 8.46
CA ILE A 188 -4.16 3.14 9.01
C ILE A 188 -5.41 3.36 8.14
N PHE A 189 -6.56 3.08 8.72
CA PHE A 189 -7.88 3.26 8.09
C PHE A 189 -8.42 4.65 8.43
N ILE A 190 -8.59 5.51 7.44
CA ILE A 190 -9.03 6.91 7.61
C ILE A 190 -10.49 7.04 7.21
N PHE A 191 -11.30 7.55 8.14
CA PHE A 191 -12.73 7.77 7.97
C PHE A 191 -13.04 9.28 7.91
N ASP A 192 -14.01 9.63 7.06
CA ASP A 192 -14.64 10.96 7.08
C ASP A 192 -15.47 11.14 8.37
N ARG A 193 -15.79 12.40 8.72
CA ARG A 193 -16.63 12.74 9.89
C ARG A 193 -18.10 12.93 9.55
N ASP A 194 -18.51 12.60 8.33
CA ASP A 194 -19.88 12.79 7.85
C ASP A 194 -20.85 11.66 8.24
N ALA A 195 -20.35 10.61 8.91
CA ALA A 195 -21.13 9.47 9.40
C ALA A 195 -21.13 9.38 10.95
N ASP A 196 -22.30 9.61 11.56
CA ASP A 196 -22.47 9.63 13.02
C ASP A 196 -22.17 8.29 13.70
N ASP A 197 -22.43 7.17 13.03
CA ASP A 197 -22.16 5.83 13.55
C ASP A 197 -20.67 5.55 13.67
N ILE A 198 -19.87 6.04 12.72
CA ILE A 198 -18.41 5.98 12.80
C ILE A 198 -17.92 6.92 13.89
N ASN A 199 -18.36 8.19 13.91
CA ASN A 199 -17.95 9.16 14.93
C ASN A 199 -18.18 8.66 16.37
N ARG A 200 -19.33 8.00 16.64
CA ARG A 200 -19.63 7.42 17.96
C ARG A 200 -18.67 6.32 18.40
N GLU A 201 -18.06 5.59 17.46
CA GLU A 201 -17.10 4.53 17.78
C GLU A 201 -15.82 5.09 18.39
N PHE A 202 -15.38 6.27 17.92
CA PHE A 202 -14.18 6.94 18.40
C PHE A 202 -14.39 7.68 19.72
N GLY A 203 -15.62 8.13 20.00
CA GLY A 203 -15.89 8.97 21.17
C GLY A 203 -15.07 10.27 21.10
N ASP A 204 -14.23 10.49 22.10
CA ASP A 204 -13.32 11.64 22.16
C ASP A 204 -11.93 11.36 21.56
N ALA A 205 -11.65 10.12 21.13
CA ALA A 205 -10.36 9.75 20.56
C ALA A 205 -10.23 10.18 19.09
N GLU A 206 -9.05 10.63 18.67
CA GLU A 206 -8.79 10.97 17.26
C GLU A 206 -8.40 9.74 16.43
N TRP A 207 -7.86 8.71 17.08
CA TRP A 207 -7.52 7.42 16.50
C TRP A 207 -7.73 6.27 17.49
N LEU A 208 -7.84 5.05 16.96
CA LEU A 208 -8.02 3.81 17.72
C LEU A 208 -7.01 2.77 17.24
N CYS A 209 -6.41 2.03 18.17
CA CYS A 209 -5.65 0.82 17.88
C CYS A 209 -6.59 -0.41 17.95
N HIS A 210 -6.54 -1.26 16.94
CA HIS A 210 -7.37 -2.47 16.83
C HIS A 210 -6.56 -3.76 17.05
N GLY A 211 -5.27 -3.64 17.38
CA GLY A 211 -4.33 -4.76 17.46
C GLY A 211 -3.76 -5.17 16.11
N ASN A 212 -2.76 -6.05 16.13
CA ASN A 212 -2.09 -6.57 14.93
C ASN A 212 -1.63 -5.48 13.94
N ASN A 213 -1.12 -4.36 14.45
CA ASN A 213 -0.64 -3.22 13.66
C ASN A 213 -1.72 -2.56 12.78
N VAL A 214 -2.99 -2.68 13.18
CA VAL A 214 -4.13 -2.02 12.54
C VAL A 214 -4.63 -0.88 13.41
N TYR A 215 -4.73 0.30 12.79
CA TYR A 215 -5.21 1.53 13.38
C TYR A 215 -6.33 2.10 12.54
N SER A 216 -7.20 2.90 13.16
CA SER A 216 -8.10 3.78 12.43
C SER A 216 -8.06 5.19 13.00
N MET A 217 -8.36 6.18 12.16
CA MET A 217 -8.49 7.57 12.59
C MET A 217 -9.69 8.24 11.90
N LEU A 218 -10.26 9.22 12.59
CA LEU A 218 -11.14 10.20 11.96
C LEU A 218 -10.29 11.29 11.31
N LEU A 219 -10.71 11.83 10.16
CA LEU A 219 -10.07 13.03 9.64
C LEU A 219 -10.05 14.14 10.71
N PRO A 220 -8.89 14.72 11.07
CA PRO A 220 -8.86 15.84 12.00
C PRO A 220 -9.69 17.01 11.47
N ILE A 221 -10.29 17.81 12.36
CA ILE A 221 -11.10 18.96 11.94
C ILE A 221 -10.13 20.12 11.65
N PRO A 222 -10.01 20.59 10.40
CA PRO A 222 -9.11 21.70 10.10
C PRO A 222 -9.68 23.00 10.69
N GLU A 223 -8.78 23.95 11.01
CA GLU A 223 -9.12 25.20 11.70
C GLU A 223 -10.30 25.94 11.06
N HIS A 224 -10.35 26.00 9.73
CA HIS A 224 -11.40 26.70 8.97
C HIS A 224 -12.74 25.93 8.90
N ARG A 225 -12.86 24.80 9.58
CA ARG A 225 -14.08 23.96 9.67
C ARG A 225 -14.49 23.62 11.11
N LYS A 226 -13.91 24.26 12.13
CA LYS A 226 -14.27 24.01 13.55
C LYS A 226 -15.76 24.13 13.83
N ASP A 227 -16.43 25.10 13.20
CA ASP A 227 -17.87 25.32 13.36
C ASP A 227 -18.75 24.35 12.55
N THR A 228 -18.14 23.55 11.67
CA THR A 228 -18.83 22.59 10.80
C THR A 228 -18.07 21.26 10.75
N PRO A 229 -18.07 20.47 11.83
CA PRO A 229 -17.15 19.34 12.01
C PRO A 229 -17.51 18.06 11.21
N HIS A 230 -18.70 18.00 10.58
CA HIS A 230 -19.16 16.86 9.77
C HIS A 230 -18.54 16.83 8.36
N ILE A 231 -17.22 16.77 8.29
CA ILE A 231 -16.42 16.98 7.08
C ILE A 231 -16.07 15.67 6.35
N SER A 232 -15.93 15.81 5.03
CA SER A 232 -15.18 14.92 4.14
C SER A 232 -13.81 15.48 3.75
N ILE A 233 -12.95 14.68 3.11
CA ILE A 233 -11.60 15.09 2.67
C ILE A 233 -11.57 16.36 1.82
N GLU A 234 -12.59 16.65 1.00
CA GLU A 234 -12.60 17.85 0.16
C GLU A 234 -12.71 19.14 0.99
N HIS A 235 -13.25 19.08 2.21
CA HIS A 235 -13.40 20.24 3.07
C HIS A 235 -12.08 20.79 3.61
N TYR A 236 -10.97 20.07 3.42
CA TYR A 236 -9.63 20.54 3.71
C TYR A 236 -9.16 21.65 2.77
N TYR A 237 -9.75 21.75 1.58
CA TYR A 237 -9.55 22.92 0.74
C TYR A 237 -10.39 24.10 1.26
N PHE A 238 -9.84 25.31 1.16
CA PHE A 238 -10.60 26.53 1.43
C PHE A 238 -11.72 26.71 0.40
N ASP A 239 -12.79 27.41 0.77
CA ASP A 239 -13.95 27.66 -0.11
C ASP A 239 -13.53 28.24 -1.48
N LYS A 240 -12.52 29.13 -1.50
CA LYS A 240 -11.97 29.72 -2.74
C LYS A 240 -11.39 28.68 -3.72
N ASP A 241 -10.89 27.56 -3.21
CA ASP A 241 -10.27 26.49 -3.98
C ASP A 241 -11.31 25.40 -4.29
N LEU A 242 -12.15 25.06 -3.31
CA LEU A 242 -13.25 24.10 -3.45
C LEU A 242 -14.27 24.55 -4.50
N PHE A 243 -14.59 25.85 -4.54
CA PHE A 243 -15.56 26.45 -5.47
C PHE A 243 -14.93 27.01 -6.73
N ARG A 244 -13.68 26.63 -7.03
CA ARG A 244 -13.02 27.06 -8.25
C ARG A 244 -13.69 26.41 -9.47
N GLU A 245 -13.99 27.23 -10.46
CA GLU A 245 -14.56 26.77 -11.72
C GLU A 245 -13.49 26.22 -12.66
N ASP A 246 -13.84 25.17 -13.40
CA ASP A 246 -13.08 24.69 -14.54
C ASP A 246 -13.32 25.55 -15.80
N SER A 247 -12.66 25.21 -16.91
CA SER A 247 -12.81 25.92 -18.19
C SER A 247 -14.23 25.89 -18.78
N ASN A 248 -15.12 25.04 -18.25
CA ASN A 248 -16.51 24.92 -18.68
C ASN A 248 -17.49 25.58 -17.68
N GLY A 249 -16.99 26.31 -16.68
CA GLY A 249 -17.79 26.93 -15.64
C GLY A 249 -18.39 25.92 -14.65
N ARG A 250 -17.76 24.75 -14.48
CA ARG A 250 -18.20 23.71 -13.52
C ARG A 250 -17.36 23.79 -12.25
N ARG A 251 -18.00 23.59 -11.10
CA ARG A 251 -17.33 23.51 -9.79
C ARG A 251 -18.03 22.52 -8.86
N LEU A 252 -17.41 22.24 -7.71
CA LEU A 252 -18.11 21.61 -6.60
C LEU A 252 -19.05 22.64 -5.96
N TYR A 253 -20.16 22.15 -5.40
CA TYR A 253 -21.14 22.96 -4.68
C TYR A 253 -21.33 22.40 -3.27
N MET A 254 -21.78 23.23 -2.33
CA MET A 254 -22.24 22.81 -1.00
C MET A 254 -23.77 22.84 -0.91
N VAL A 255 -24.34 21.97 -0.08
CA VAL A 255 -25.80 21.94 0.20
C VAL A 255 -26.33 23.29 0.66
N LYS A 256 -25.60 24.01 1.53
CA LYS A 256 -25.98 25.33 2.06
C LYS A 256 -26.19 26.41 0.98
N GLU A 257 -25.70 26.17 -0.24
CA GLU A 257 -25.91 27.09 -1.37
C GLU A 257 -27.33 27.00 -1.94
N PHE A 258 -28.12 26.00 -1.52
CA PHE A 258 -29.45 25.70 -2.03
C PHE A 258 -30.50 25.67 -0.91
N ASP A 259 -31.71 26.08 -1.26
CA ASP A 259 -32.88 25.86 -0.43
C ASP A 259 -33.26 24.36 -0.44
N LYS A 260 -33.25 23.72 0.72
CA LYS A 260 -33.48 22.27 0.84
C LYS A 260 -34.88 21.82 0.41
N ILE A 261 -35.86 22.71 0.34
CA ILE A 261 -37.26 22.40 -0.03
C ILE A 261 -37.43 22.57 -1.54
N THR A 262 -37.18 23.79 -2.03
CA THR A 262 -37.38 24.17 -3.43
C THR A 262 -36.26 23.70 -4.35
N LYS A 263 -35.13 23.26 -3.78
CA LYS A 263 -33.91 22.83 -4.49
C LYS A 263 -33.20 23.93 -5.27
N LYS A 264 -33.67 25.18 -5.17
CA LYS A 264 -33.13 26.33 -5.90
C LYS A 264 -31.88 26.84 -5.21
N HIS A 265 -30.89 27.24 -5.99
CA HIS A 265 -29.73 27.95 -5.47
C HIS A 265 -30.19 29.29 -4.88
N LEU A 266 -29.65 29.67 -3.72
CA LEU A 266 -30.10 30.83 -2.96
C LEU A 266 -29.76 32.16 -3.68
N LEU A 267 -28.59 32.21 -4.34
CA LEU A 267 -28.09 33.41 -5.02
C LEU A 267 -28.09 33.33 -6.56
N ILE A 268 -27.82 32.16 -7.14
CA ILE A 268 -27.68 32.00 -8.60
C ILE A 268 -29.05 31.63 -9.19
N PRO A 269 -29.67 32.48 -10.02
CA PRO A 269 -30.93 32.15 -10.66
C PRO A 269 -30.80 30.92 -11.55
N HIS A 270 -31.92 30.22 -11.75
CA HIS A 270 -32.00 29.11 -12.71
C HIS A 270 -31.10 27.90 -12.42
N LEU A 271 -30.61 27.78 -11.18
CA LEU A 271 -29.73 26.69 -10.76
C LEU A 271 -30.40 25.85 -9.68
N TYR A 272 -30.37 24.52 -9.86
CA TYR A 272 -31.13 23.59 -9.05
C TYR A 272 -30.28 22.38 -8.62
N ALA A 273 -30.38 21.96 -7.36
CA ALA A 273 -29.71 20.78 -6.83
C ALA A 273 -30.70 19.62 -6.64
N LEU A 274 -30.72 18.66 -7.57
CA LEU A 274 -31.76 17.61 -7.57
C LEU A 274 -31.51 16.47 -6.57
N LYS A 275 -30.34 16.46 -5.92
CA LYS A 275 -29.89 15.37 -5.03
C LYS A 275 -29.88 15.72 -3.55
N ILE A 276 -30.32 16.92 -3.17
CA ILE A 276 -30.44 17.31 -1.76
C ILE A 276 -31.80 16.86 -1.20
N ASN A 277 -31.87 16.65 0.10
CA ASN A 277 -33.10 16.38 0.86
C ASN A 277 -33.15 17.29 2.12
N LYS A 278 -34.21 17.19 2.91
CA LYS A 278 -34.39 18.03 4.11
C LYS A 278 -33.31 17.78 5.16
N ASP A 279 -32.84 16.53 5.24
CA ASP A 279 -31.89 16.05 6.25
C ASP A 279 -30.43 16.13 5.79
N SER A 280 -30.17 16.68 4.60
CA SER A 280 -28.82 16.82 4.06
C SER A 280 -28.01 17.79 4.94
N SER A 281 -26.79 17.39 5.31
CA SER A 281 -25.84 18.28 6.00
C SER A 281 -25.57 19.52 5.17
N ASP A 282 -25.55 20.70 5.81
CA ASP A 282 -25.33 21.99 5.14
C ASP A 282 -23.98 22.08 4.42
N ILE A 283 -22.97 21.39 4.95
CA ILE A 283 -21.65 21.34 4.32
C ILE A 283 -21.51 20.22 3.29
N GLY A 284 -22.50 19.35 3.12
CA GLY A 284 -22.42 18.24 2.17
C GLY A 284 -22.01 18.70 0.77
N ILE A 285 -21.04 18.01 0.17
CA ILE A 285 -20.53 18.31 -1.16
C ILE A 285 -21.45 17.73 -2.23
N LEU A 286 -21.77 18.54 -3.23
CA LEU A 286 -22.58 18.20 -4.38
C LEU A 286 -21.70 18.25 -5.64
N ASP A 287 -21.52 17.09 -6.26
CA ASP A 287 -20.60 16.91 -7.39
C ASP A 287 -21.30 16.34 -8.66
N TYR A 288 -22.64 16.25 -8.62
CA TYR A 288 -23.49 15.85 -9.74
C TYR A 288 -24.93 16.35 -9.57
N LYS A 289 -25.69 16.37 -10.68
CA LYS A 289 -27.11 16.79 -10.73
C LYS A 289 -27.36 18.20 -10.20
N ILE A 290 -26.41 19.10 -10.48
CA ILE A 290 -26.58 20.54 -10.33
C ILE A 290 -26.97 21.09 -11.70
N MET A 291 -28.26 21.38 -11.87
CA MET A 291 -28.89 21.61 -13.17
C MET A 291 -29.11 23.09 -13.41
N LYS A 292 -28.50 23.63 -14.47
CA LYS A 292 -28.82 24.95 -15.00
C LYS A 292 -29.98 24.85 -15.99
N TYR A 293 -31.05 25.59 -15.76
CA TYR A 293 -32.27 25.53 -16.58
C TYR A 293 -32.82 26.92 -16.89
N GLU A 294 -32.71 27.35 -18.16
CA GLU A 294 -32.94 28.74 -18.59
C GLU A 294 -34.33 29.32 -18.29
N LYS A 295 -35.34 28.45 -18.10
CA LYS A 295 -36.69 28.88 -17.73
C LYS A 295 -36.85 28.78 -16.22
N GLN A 296 -37.49 29.78 -15.61
CA GLN A 296 -37.88 29.67 -14.22
C GLN A 296 -39.08 28.72 -14.13
N ASP A 297 -38.80 27.44 -13.91
CA ASP A 297 -39.82 26.40 -13.76
C ASP A 297 -39.84 25.89 -12.31
N ALA A 298 -41.05 25.62 -11.82
CA ALA A 298 -41.29 24.99 -10.54
C ALA A 298 -41.30 23.45 -10.65
N ASP A 299 -41.45 22.92 -11.86
CA ASP A 299 -41.47 21.49 -12.13
C ASP A 299 -40.04 20.93 -12.23
N LEU A 300 -39.58 20.33 -11.13
CA LEU A 300 -38.27 19.69 -11.03
C LEU A 300 -38.09 18.51 -12.01
N SER A 301 -39.17 17.90 -12.50
CA SER A 301 -39.08 16.79 -13.46
C SER A 301 -38.59 17.27 -14.83
N LYS A 302 -39.00 18.46 -15.26
CA LYS A 302 -38.50 19.11 -16.48
C LYS A 302 -37.07 19.58 -16.31
N VAL A 303 -36.73 20.17 -15.16
CA VAL A 303 -35.34 20.55 -14.84
C VAL A 303 -34.40 19.34 -14.90
N ALA A 304 -34.86 18.18 -14.41
CA ALA A 304 -34.08 16.94 -14.46
C ALA A 304 -33.84 16.42 -15.88
N LYS A 305 -34.80 16.62 -16.78
CA LYS A 305 -34.75 16.13 -18.16
C LYS A 305 -33.98 17.06 -19.09
N ASP A 306 -34.24 18.36 -18.99
CA ASP A 306 -33.82 19.36 -19.98
C ASP A 306 -32.69 20.28 -19.46
N GLY A 307 -32.39 20.23 -18.16
CA GLY A 307 -31.32 21.03 -17.56
C GLY A 307 -29.92 20.57 -17.97
N LYS A 308 -28.97 21.50 -17.99
CA LYS A 308 -27.55 21.20 -18.20
C LYS A 308 -26.88 20.96 -16.84
N ASN A 309 -26.29 19.80 -16.62
CA ASN A 309 -25.47 19.56 -15.42
C ASN A 309 -24.20 20.43 -15.46
N ILE A 310 -24.01 21.27 -14.45
CA ILE A 310 -22.84 22.12 -14.27
C ILE A 310 -22.01 21.79 -13.02
N ALA A 311 -22.30 20.66 -12.36
CA ALA A 311 -21.45 20.16 -11.30
C ALA A 311 -20.13 19.61 -11.85
N LEU A 312 -19.04 19.89 -11.14
CA LEU A 312 -17.77 19.20 -11.32
C LEU A 312 -17.76 17.97 -10.40
N SER A 313 -17.43 16.79 -10.93
CA SER A 313 -17.30 15.59 -10.09
C SER A 313 -16.08 15.66 -9.18
N LYS A 314 -16.13 15.02 -8.00
CA LYS A 314 -14.97 14.89 -7.09
C LYS A 314 -13.73 14.35 -7.81
N THR A 315 -13.92 13.35 -8.67
CA THR A 315 -12.86 12.75 -9.51
C THR A 315 -12.21 13.76 -10.45
N ASN A 316 -12.99 14.66 -11.06
CA ASN A 316 -12.44 15.69 -11.95
C ASN A 316 -11.81 16.83 -11.17
N PHE A 317 -12.38 17.20 -10.02
CA PHE A 317 -11.82 18.20 -9.12
C PHE A 317 -10.36 17.89 -8.74
N ILE A 318 -10.08 16.67 -8.26
CA ILE A 318 -8.70 16.28 -7.94
C ILE A 318 -7.80 16.20 -9.18
N LYS A 319 -8.32 15.82 -10.35
CA LYS A 319 -7.54 15.84 -11.60
C LYS A 319 -7.12 17.26 -11.98
N HIS A 320 -8.00 18.25 -11.86
CA HIS A 320 -7.65 19.65 -12.13
C HIS A 320 -6.54 20.14 -11.19
N ILE A 321 -6.52 19.69 -9.93
CA ILE A 321 -5.46 19.99 -8.96
C ILE A 321 -4.13 19.31 -9.34
N GLU A 322 -4.17 18.02 -9.65
CA GLU A 322 -2.99 17.22 -10.04
C GLU A 322 -2.34 17.70 -11.34
N ASN A 323 -3.16 18.01 -12.35
CA ASN A 323 -2.72 18.54 -13.64
C ASN A 323 -2.21 19.99 -13.56
N GLY A 324 -2.38 20.65 -12.41
CA GLY A 324 -2.00 22.04 -12.23
C GLY A 324 -2.88 23.02 -13.01
N GLU A 325 -4.12 22.64 -13.34
CA GLU A 325 -5.13 23.56 -13.87
C GLU A 325 -5.65 24.44 -12.71
N PHE A 326 -5.82 23.86 -11.52
CA PHE A 326 -6.09 24.59 -10.29
C PHE A 326 -4.79 24.97 -9.57
N LYS A 327 -3.96 25.80 -10.22
CA LYS A 327 -2.66 26.24 -9.66
C LYS A 327 -2.84 26.91 -8.29
N GLY A 328 -1.93 26.58 -7.37
CA GLY A 328 -1.90 27.21 -6.05
C GLY A 328 -3.03 26.79 -5.11
N ALA A 329 -3.73 25.68 -5.39
CA ALA A 329 -4.66 25.08 -4.42
C ALA A 329 -3.95 24.88 -3.07
N ASN A 330 -4.53 25.40 -2.01
CA ASN A 330 -3.89 25.38 -0.70
C ASN A 330 -4.09 24.01 -0.03
N VAL A 331 -2.98 23.36 0.33
CA VAL A 331 -2.95 22.04 1.00
C VAL A 331 -2.51 22.13 2.46
N ALA A 332 -2.38 23.32 3.05
CA ALA A 332 -1.84 23.49 4.40
C ALA A 332 -2.65 22.76 5.48
N ALA A 333 -3.98 22.75 5.35
CA ALA A 333 -4.87 22.07 6.30
C ALA A 333 -4.59 20.56 6.41
N PHE A 334 -4.09 19.92 5.33
CA PHE A 334 -3.78 18.49 5.31
C PHE A 334 -2.62 18.12 6.24
N SER A 335 -1.82 19.09 6.70
CA SER A 335 -0.73 18.83 7.66
C SER A 335 -1.25 18.16 8.93
N SER A 336 -2.45 18.51 9.38
CA SER A 336 -3.10 17.89 10.55
C SER A 336 -3.31 16.38 10.39
N VAL A 337 -3.65 15.92 9.17
CA VAL A 337 -3.79 14.47 8.88
C VAL A 337 -2.45 13.78 9.02
N PHE A 338 -1.39 14.36 8.47
CA PHE A 338 -0.06 13.73 8.49
C PHE A 338 0.58 13.74 9.87
N MET A 339 0.34 14.77 10.68
CA MET A 339 0.73 14.76 12.09
C MET A 339 0.07 13.61 12.85
N LEU A 340 -1.24 13.40 12.66
CA LEU A 340 -1.94 12.29 13.31
C LEU A 340 -1.46 10.92 12.80
N ILE A 341 -1.12 10.82 11.51
CA ILE A 341 -0.48 9.62 10.95
C ILE A 341 0.88 9.40 11.61
N GLU A 342 1.71 10.43 11.79
CA GLU A 342 2.99 10.32 12.49
C GLU A 342 2.79 9.84 13.93
N ASP A 343 1.82 10.40 14.66
CA ASP A 343 1.49 9.98 16.02
C ASP A 343 1.11 8.49 16.08
N ILE A 344 0.25 8.02 15.16
CA ILE A 344 -0.11 6.61 15.04
C ILE A 344 1.11 5.74 14.71
N LEU A 345 1.99 6.20 13.82
CA LEU A 345 3.20 5.46 13.48
C LEU A 345 4.19 5.41 14.65
N GLN A 346 4.26 6.45 15.48
CA GLN A 346 5.04 6.43 16.72
C GLN A 346 4.47 5.42 17.72
N ASP A 347 3.15 5.40 17.92
CA ASP A 347 2.48 4.42 18.78
C ASP A 347 2.67 2.99 18.25
N TYR A 348 2.55 2.77 16.94
CA TYR A 348 2.86 1.50 16.28
C TYR A 348 4.29 1.03 16.55
N ILE A 349 5.29 1.92 16.43
CA ILE A 349 6.69 1.59 16.72
C ILE A 349 6.87 1.22 18.20
N GLN A 350 6.16 1.90 19.10
CA GLN A 350 6.19 1.61 20.54
C GLN A 350 5.45 0.31 20.89
N ASN A 351 4.33 0.00 20.25
CA ASN A 351 3.49 -1.17 20.52
C ASN A 351 3.93 -2.46 19.80
N LYS A 352 4.85 -2.37 18.82
CA LYS A 352 5.52 -3.55 18.24
C LYS A 352 6.37 -4.31 19.28
N THR A 353 6.55 -3.77 20.49
CA THR A 353 7.15 -4.47 21.63
C THR A 353 6.16 -5.42 22.31
N GLY A 354 5.56 -6.36 21.58
CA GLY A 354 4.83 -7.51 22.15
C GLY A 354 5.76 -8.57 22.74
N GLY A 355 7.07 -8.45 22.46
CA GLY A 355 8.12 -9.28 23.02
C GLY A 355 8.53 -8.88 24.43
N ILE A 356 9.08 -9.84 25.17
CA ILE A 356 9.69 -9.57 26.48
C ILE A 356 10.98 -8.81 26.23
N GLU A 357 11.15 -7.65 26.88
CA GLU A 357 12.44 -6.95 26.86
C GLU A 357 13.46 -7.76 27.68
N ILE A 358 14.47 -8.31 27.00
CA ILE A 358 15.51 -9.13 27.63
C ILE A 358 16.79 -8.32 27.91
N SER A 359 16.93 -7.16 27.27
CA SER A 359 17.97 -6.15 27.51
C SER A 359 17.46 -4.82 26.96
N THR A 360 18.05 -3.69 27.38
CA THR A 360 17.61 -2.36 26.93
C THR A 360 17.55 -2.26 25.41
N GLY A 361 16.34 -2.03 24.88
CA GLY A 361 16.11 -1.94 23.43
C GLY A 361 16.17 -3.29 22.71
N VAL A 362 16.13 -4.42 23.42
CA VAL A 362 16.18 -5.77 22.85
C VAL A 362 14.96 -6.57 23.30
N TYR A 363 14.09 -6.88 22.34
CA TYR A 363 12.81 -7.54 22.60
C TYR A 363 12.80 -8.92 21.96
N LEU A 364 12.39 -9.92 22.72
CA LEU A 364 12.20 -11.28 22.24
C LEU A 364 10.70 -11.58 22.11
N GLU A 365 10.25 -11.77 20.88
CA GLU A 365 8.89 -12.16 20.55
C GLU A 365 8.80 -13.67 20.24
N LYS A 366 7.76 -14.33 20.75
CA LYS A 366 7.49 -15.75 20.53
C LYS A 366 6.11 -15.89 19.90
N TYR A 367 6.04 -16.46 18.71
CA TYR A 367 4.80 -16.59 17.96
C TYR A 367 4.10 -17.94 18.25
N PRO A 368 2.76 -18.02 18.14
CA PRO A 368 2.01 -19.27 18.30
C PRO A 368 2.44 -20.37 17.32
N THR A 369 3.06 -20.01 16.19
CA THR A 369 3.63 -20.93 15.19
C THR A 369 4.88 -21.67 15.68
N GLY A 370 5.44 -21.28 16.84
CA GLY A 370 6.70 -21.80 17.36
C GLY A 370 7.94 -21.09 16.85
N LEU A 371 7.79 -20.09 15.97
CA LEU A 371 8.86 -19.18 15.55
C LEU A 371 9.08 -18.09 16.61
N SER A 372 10.21 -17.39 16.51
CA SER A 372 10.57 -16.30 17.40
C SER A 372 11.35 -15.22 16.66
N ALA A 373 11.24 -13.97 17.11
CA ALA A 373 11.99 -12.84 16.58
C ALA A 373 12.72 -12.10 17.70
N LEU A 374 13.97 -11.71 17.44
CA LEU A 374 14.77 -10.86 18.33
C LEU A 374 14.93 -9.49 17.69
N SER A 375 14.23 -8.49 18.21
CA SER A 375 14.21 -7.14 17.67
C SER A 375 15.11 -6.21 18.49
N LEU A 376 15.98 -5.48 17.79
CA LEU A 376 17.00 -4.58 18.33
C LEU A 376 16.63 -3.14 17.96
N PHE A 377 16.28 -2.31 18.95
CA PHE A 377 15.86 -0.92 18.78
C PHE A 377 16.88 0.06 19.35
N ALA A 378 17.37 0.97 18.51
CA ALA A 378 18.31 1.97 18.98
C ALA A 378 18.22 3.29 18.24
N GLU A 379 18.55 4.33 19.00
CA GLU A 379 18.75 5.67 18.50
C GLU A 379 20.18 5.82 17.97
N VAL A 380 20.32 6.40 16.77
CA VAL A 380 21.62 6.71 16.14
C VAL A 380 21.60 8.08 15.49
N PRO A 381 22.74 8.78 15.39
CA PRO A 381 22.86 10.01 14.61
C PRO A 381 22.37 9.84 13.15
N GLU A 382 21.71 10.87 12.60
CA GLU A 382 21.18 10.84 11.22
C GLU A 382 22.24 10.52 10.17
N GLU A 383 23.47 10.98 10.38
CA GLU A 383 24.63 10.69 9.52
C GLU A 383 24.88 9.17 9.43
N LEU A 384 24.93 8.48 10.58
CA LEU A 384 25.11 7.02 10.63
C LEU A 384 23.90 6.28 10.08
N LEU A 385 22.69 6.77 10.31
CA LEU A 385 21.47 6.18 9.75
C LEU A 385 21.42 6.30 8.22
N THR A 386 21.90 7.41 7.67
CA THR A 386 22.02 7.63 6.22
C THR A 386 23.04 6.70 5.59
N LEU A 387 24.19 6.52 6.25
CA LEU A 387 25.22 5.55 5.85
C LEU A 387 24.65 4.12 5.88
N TYR A 388 23.95 3.75 6.95
CA TYR A 388 23.30 2.44 7.05
C TYR A 388 22.27 2.19 5.95
N LYS A 389 21.43 3.20 5.63
CA LYS A 389 20.43 3.12 4.57
C LYS A 389 21.04 2.95 3.18
N SER A 390 22.15 3.62 2.90
CA SER A 390 22.81 3.54 1.59
C SER A 390 23.68 2.29 1.40
N ALA A 391 24.02 1.60 2.50
CA ALA A 391 24.86 0.41 2.44
C ALA A 391 24.12 -0.82 1.86
N ASN A 392 24.72 -1.41 0.83
CA ASN A 392 24.27 -2.68 0.25
C ASN A 392 24.69 -3.90 1.08
N LEU A 393 25.76 -3.79 1.86
CA LEU A 393 26.28 -4.86 2.69
C LEU A 393 26.42 -4.40 4.15
N VAL A 394 25.79 -5.14 5.05
CA VAL A 394 25.88 -4.96 6.49
C VAL A 394 26.58 -6.17 7.08
N SER A 395 27.63 -5.93 7.86
CA SER A 395 28.34 -6.95 8.62
C SER A 395 27.87 -6.93 10.07
N VAL A 396 27.70 -8.12 10.65
CA VAL A 396 27.38 -8.29 12.07
C VAL A 396 28.42 -9.20 12.71
N GLY A 397 29.16 -8.65 13.66
CA GLY A 397 30.18 -9.35 14.42
C GLY A 397 29.73 -9.57 15.86
N PRO A 398 29.34 -10.80 16.26
CA PRO A 398 29.07 -11.10 17.65
C PRO A 398 30.37 -11.23 18.46
N GLU A 399 30.40 -10.65 19.64
CA GLU A 399 31.50 -10.75 20.62
C GLU A 399 30.93 -10.97 22.02
N VAL A 400 31.57 -11.83 22.84
CA VAL A 400 31.11 -12.08 24.21
C VAL A 400 32.07 -11.49 25.23
N LEU A 401 31.54 -10.60 26.08
CA LEU A 401 32.24 -10.11 27.26
C LEU A 401 32.01 -11.06 28.43
N LYS A 402 32.88 -12.05 28.58
CA LYS A 402 32.76 -13.12 29.60
C LYS A 402 32.59 -12.59 31.04
N ASN A 403 33.24 -11.47 31.37
CA ASN A 403 33.18 -10.89 32.71
C ASN A 403 31.83 -10.23 33.04
N HIS A 404 31.02 -9.93 32.01
CA HIS A 404 29.75 -9.22 32.13
C HIS A 404 28.55 -10.08 31.72
N ASN A 405 28.78 -11.32 31.27
CA ASN A 405 27.74 -12.20 30.72
C ASN A 405 26.90 -11.51 29.63
N THR A 406 27.57 -10.78 28.74
CA THR A 406 26.94 -9.95 27.70
C THR A 406 27.44 -10.37 26.33
N LEU A 407 26.52 -10.58 25.40
CA LEU A 407 26.75 -10.70 23.97
C LEU A 407 26.66 -9.30 23.35
N ILE A 408 27.70 -8.86 22.65
CA ILE A 408 27.71 -7.62 21.89
C ILE A 408 27.55 -7.97 20.41
N LEU A 409 26.47 -7.48 19.80
CA LEU A 409 26.33 -7.49 18.35
C LEU A 409 26.90 -6.18 17.77
N LYS A 410 28.06 -6.26 17.13
CA LYS A 410 28.66 -5.11 16.42
C LYS A 410 28.11 -5.05 15.02
N ILE A 411 27.36 -3.99 14.71
CA ILE A 411 26.80 -3.77 13.38
C ILE A 411 27.66 -2.74 12.66
N ALA A 412 28.12 -3.10 11.46
CA ALA A 412 28.92 -2.23 10.62
C ALA A 412 28.45 -2.30 9.16
N ALA A 413 28.62 -1.20 8.43
CA ALA A 413 28.25 -1.09 7.02
C ALA A 413 29.50 -0.98 6.16
N LEU A 414 29.53 -1.71 5.02
CA LEU A 414 30.60 -1.57 4.04
C LEU A 414 30.23 -0.47 3.04
N ILE A 415 31.01 0.60 3.02
CA ILE A 415 30.78 1.78 2.16
C ILE A 415 32.09 2.12 1.47
N ASN A 416 32.08 2.17 0.14
CA ASN A 416 33.28 2.46 -0.68
C ASN A 416 34.50 1.57 -0.36
N GLY A 417 34.27 0.34 0.13
CA GLY A 417 35.33 -0.61 0.50
C GLY A 417 35.83 -0.49 1.94
N GLU A 418 35.32 0.46 2.74
CA GLU A 418 35.66 0.63 4.15
C GLU A 418 34.50 0.21 5.06
N LEU A 419 34.83 -0.44 6.18
CA LEU A 419 33.84 -0.90 7.16
C LEU A 419 33.60 0.19 8.20
N HIS A 420 32.43 0.81 8.16
CA HIS A 420 32.02 1.82 9.12
C HIS A 420 31.16 1.20 10.21
N GLN A 421 31.60 1.30 11.47
CA GLN A 421 30.78 0.85 12.59
C GLN A 421 29.56 1.75 12.75
N ILE A 422 28.37 1.15 12.76
CA ILE A 422 27.10 1.86 12.88
C ILE A 422 26.67 1.89 14.35
N ILE A 423 26.61 0.72 14.99
CA ILE A 423 26.17 0.59 16.37
C ILE A 423 26.67 -0.70 17.01
N GLN A 424 26.72 -0.73 18.34
CA GLN A 424 26.90 -1.95 19.12
C GLN A 424 25.67 -2.17 19.99
N PHE A 425 25.17 -3.41 19.99
CA PHE A 425 24.07 -3.85 20.82
C PHE A 425 24.56 -4.77 21.92
N PRO A 426 24.69 -4.29 23.17
CA PRO A 426 24.91 -5.17 24.30
C PRO A 426 23.60 -5.90 24.65
N ILE A 427 23.68 -7.22 24.77
CA ILE A 427 22.56 -8.11 25.08
C ILE A 427 22.99 -9.02 26.22
N ASP A 428 22.27 -9.00 27.32
CA ASP A 428 22.52 -9.89 28.44
C ASP A 428 22.26 -11.34 28.03
N ILE A 429 23.19 -12.23 28.38
CA ILE A 429 23.08 -13.65 28.06
C ILE A 429 22.13 -14.29 29.06
N THR A 430 20.84 -14.27 28.72
CA THR A 430 19.74 -14.87 29.49
C THR A 430 19.37 -16.26 28.94
N PRO A 431 18.66 -17.10 29.72
CA PRO A 431 18.14 -18.37 29.22
C PRO A 431 17.25 -18.22 27.98
N ASP A 432 16.47 -17.13 27.92
CA ASP A 432 15.61 -16.81 26.78
C ASP A 432 16.41 -16.47 25.52
N LEU A 433 17.51 -15.72 25.64
CA LEU A 433 18.42 -15.46 24.52
C LEU A 433 19.06 -16.75 24.00
N VAL A 434 19.52 -17.62 24.93
CA VAL A 434 20.13 -18.90 24.58
C VAL A 434 19.13 -19.80 23.86
N ASP A 435 17.88 -19.92 24.35
CA ASP A 435 16.81 -20.67 23.68
C ASP A 435 16.53 -20.13 22.28
N PHE A 436 16.44 -18.80 22.13
CA PHE A 436 16.27 -18.15 20.83
C PHE A 436 17.40 -18.48 19.86
N ILE A 437 18.67 -18.38 20.29
CA ILE A 437 19.83 -18.66 19.42
C ILE A 437 19.84 -20.14 19.00
N MET A 438 19.48 -21.05 19.91
CA MET A 438 19.32 -22.47 19.59
C MET A 438 18.22 -22.71 18.54
N LYS A 439 17.10 -21.98 18.63
CA LYS A 439 16.02 -22.02 17.63
C LYS A 439 16.46 -21.44 16.29
N LYS A 440 17.16 -20.30 16.28
CA LYS A 440 17.76 -19.69 15.07
C LYS A 440 18.69 -20.65 14.34
N ASN A 441 19.54 -21.36 15.08
CA ASN A 441 20.47 -22.34 14.50
C ASN A 441 19.74 -23.54 13.87
N LYS A 442 18.59 -23.93 14.41
CA LYS A 442 17.78 -25.03 13.87
C LYS A 442 16.86 -24.60 12.73
N ASN A 443 16.38 -23.37 12.75
CA ASN A 443 15.44 -22.83 11.80
C ASN A 443 15.75 -21.35 11.53
N ARG A 444 16.24 -21.09 10.31
CA ARG A 444 16.65 -19.75 9.85
C ARG A 444 15.57 -18.69 9.92
N PHE A 445 14.29 -19.10 9.95
CA PHE A 445 13.13 -18.21 10.00
C PHE A 445 12.81 -17.67 11.39
N ASN A 446 13.54 -18.08 12.42
CA ASN A 446 13.65 -17.23 13.60
C ASN A 446 14.50 -16.01 13.21
N ARG A 447 14.02 -14.79 13.41
CA ARG A 447 14.62 -13.60 12.80
C ARG A 447 15.35 -12.74 13.83
N ILE A 448 16.38 -12.04 13.37
CA ILE A 448 16.99 -10.95 14.14
C ILE A 448 16.77 -9.68 13.35
N GLU A 449 16.05 -8.73 13.93
CA GLU A 449 15.62 -7.51 13.25
C GLU A 449 16.29 -6.31 13.91
N LEU A 450 16.89 -5.44 13.11
CA LEU A 450 17.51 -4.20 13.57
C LEU A 450 16.66 -3.01 13.14
N HIS A 451 16.27 -2.20 14.12
CA HIS A 451 15.46 -1.00 13.99
C HIS A 451 16.24 0.20 14.51
N LEU A 452 16.65 1.08 13.61
CA LEU A 452 17.41 2.28 13.93
C LEU A 452 16.55 3.54 13.68
N PHE A 453 16.64 4.53 14.57
CA PHE A 453 15.95 5.80 14.44
C PHE A 453 16.85 6.99 14.83
N SER A 454 16.58 8.18 14.29
CA SER A 454 17.32 9.40 14.63
C SER A 454 16.89 9.99 15.98
N LEU A 455 17.72 10.88 16.54
CA LEU A 455 17.47 11.59 17.82
C LEU A 455 16.13 12.35 17.86
N ASN A 456 15.77 13.00 16.74
CA ASN A 456 14.49 13.69 16.53
C ASN A 456 13.38 12.75 16.01
N ARG A 457 13.69 11.46 15.81
CA ARG A 457 12.81 10.41 15.25
C ARG A 457 12.25 10.72 13.87
N GLU A 458 12.83 11.69 13.17
CA GLU A 458 12.46 12.01 11.79
C GLU A 458 12.90 10.88 10.86
N MET A 459 14.07 10.28 11.04
CA MET A 459 14.55 9.20 10.18
C MET A 459 14.49 7.83 10.89
N SER A 460 14.05 6.79 10.19
CA SER A 460 14.12 5.40 10.68
C SER A 460 14.54 4.39 9.60
N SER A 461 15.11 3.25 9.98
CA SER A 461 15.46 2.13 9.11
C SER A 461 15.27 0.80 9.83
N SER A 462 14.65 -0.17 9.16
CA SER A 462 14.47 -1.53 9.66
C SER A 462 15.07 -2.52 8.67
N ARG A 463 15.88 -3.47 9.14
CA ARG A 463 16.40 -4.58 8.32
C ARG A 463 16.55 -5.85 9.14
N GLU A 464 16.31 -7.00 8.51
CA GLU A 464 16.76 -8.28 9.06
C GLU A 464 18.29 -8.37 8.94
N ILE A 465 18.93 -8.76 10.03
CA ILE A 465 20.36 -9.06 10.10
C ILE A 465 20.57 -10.54 10.39
N LEU A 466 21.75 -11.08 10.05
CA LEU A 466 22.06 -12.50 10.31
C LEU A 466 21.01 -13.45 9.67
N ARG A 467 20.67 -13.16 8.41
CA ARG A 467 19.62 -13.83 7.63
C ARG A 467 20.01 -15.23 7.14
N ASP A 468 21.30 -15.50 7.01
CA ASP A 468 21.80 -16.74 6.42
C ASP A 468 21.64 -17.97 7.34
N ASP A 469 21.83 -19.15 6.75
CA ASP A 469 21.64 -20.43 7.44
C ASP A 469 22.75 -20.72 8.47
N ILE A 470 23.91 -20.05 8.37
CA ILE A 470 25.05 -20.24 9.27
C ILE A 470 25.02 -19.27 10.46
N SER A 471 24.16 -18.26 10.42
CA SER A 471 24.09 -17.18 11.40
C SER A 471 23.85 -17.68 12.82
N GLY A 472 22.99 -18.69 13.00
CA GLY A 472 22.79 -19.32 14.30
C GLY A 472 24.06 -20.01 14.82
N THR A 473 24.84 -20.65 13.94
CA THR A 473 26.12 -21.28 14.29
C THR A 473 27.17 -20.23 14.68
N VAL A 474 27.19 -19.08 14.01
CA VAL A 474 28.09 -17.97 14.35
C VAL A 474 27.80 -17.44 15.76
N LEU A 475 26.52 -17.29 16.12
CA LEU A 475 26.09 -16.86 17.46
C LEU A 475 26.41 -17.91 18.54
N LEU A 476 26.17 -19.19 18.27
CA LEU A 476 26.52 -20.27 19.20
C LEU A 476 28.02 -20.34 19.47
N ARG A 477 28.85 -20.21 18.42
CA ARG A 477 30.30 -20.15 18.56
C ARG A 477 30.75 -18.98 19.42
N ALA A 478 30.15 -17.80 19.26
CA ALA A 478 30.46 -16.65 20.10
C ALA A 478 30.17 -16.94 21.59
N LEU A 479 29.06 -17.64 21.87
CA LEU A 479 28.66 -18.03 23.22
C LEU A 479 29.44 -19.24 23.80
N ASN A 480 30.24 -19.94 22.99
CA ASN A 480 30.87 -21.23 23.31
C ASN A 480 29.84 -22.33 23.67
N LEU A 481 28.73 -22.40 22.93
CA LEU A 481 27.65 -23.38 23.08
C LEU A 481 27.59 -24.38 21.93
#